data_AF-A0A350G699-F1
#
_entry.id   AF-A0A350G699-F1
#
_cell.length_a   1.000
_cell.length_b   1.000
_cell.length_c   1.000
_cell.angle_alpha   90.00
_cell.angle_beta   90.00
_cell.angle_gamma   90.00
#
_symmetry.space_group_name_H-M   'P 1'
#
loop_
_entity.id
_entity.type
_entity.pdbx_description
1 polymer ?
#
loop_
_entity_poly.entity_id
_entity_poly.type
_entity_poly.pdbx_seq_one_letter_code
_entity_poly.pdbx_strand_id
1 'polypeptide(L)'
;MKILTIDVGTGTQDIFLYDSNLDIENGFKLVLPSPTMMIHRRLKQMLHTQAPILLIGHQMGGGPSAWAIEEYARAGIPIYMTSDAATTLNDELDKVEALGIRIVSEDEAASLKLKIETLELKDFDFELISKTFSDYGVSLNDLAAIAVAVFDHGNAPAGVSDRQFRFDYLDERIKAENSLSAFAYLSSDVPKIMTRLRSVVDSAGKLPCPLMVMDTAPAAVLGATFDSQVATRRRKIICNVGNFHTLAFRLGEKGIEGVFEHHTGEIDLAKLESLLRRLADGSLKHEDVFDDMGHGALMYTDEVFDFGKNDFDVVVTGPRRSMFMNNPELRPYYSVPFGDMMIAGCFGLLAAAAEIMPELEESIFGSLGGGHGIAPWDT
;
A
#
# COMPACT_ATOMS: atom_id res chain seq x y z
N MET A 1 14.50 11.03 -17.64
CA MET A 1 13.03 10.80 -17.57
C MET A 1 12.67 10.67 -16.11
N LYS A 2 11.63 11.35 -15.61
CA LYS A 2 11.28 11.32 -14.17
C LYS A 2 9.96 10.63 -13.89
N ILE A 3 9.92 9.84 -12.82
CA ILE A 3 8.70 9.16 -12.35
C ILE A 3 8.60 9.35 -10.84
N LEU A 4 7.42 9.76 -10.38
CA LEU A 4 7.13 9.85 -8.95
C LEU A 4 6.38 8.60 -8.51
N THR A 5 6.93 7.86 -7.56
CA THR A 5 6.32 6.66 -6.98
C THR A 5 6.00 6.92 -5.51
N ILE A 6 4.80 6.53 -5.06
CA ILE A 6 4.29 6.81 -3.73
C ILE A 6 3.63 5.54 -3.18
N ASP A 7 4.20 4.91 -2.16
CA ASP A 7 3.58 3.78 -1.46
C ASP A 7 2.94 4.25 -0.14
N VAL A 8 1.61 4.18 -0.05
CA VAL A 8 0.85 4.66 1.09
C VAL A 8 0.48 3.50 2.02
N GLY A 9 1.33 3.29 3.03
CA GLY A 9 1.06 2.36 4.13
C GLY A 9 0.17 2.96 5.22
N THR A 10 -0.15 2.14 6.24
CA THR A 10 -0.94 2.60 7.40
C THR A 10 -0.20 3.62 8.27
N GLY A 11 1.13 3.51 8.38
CA GLY A 11 1.95 4.34 9.27
C GLY A 11 2.74 5.42 8.54
N THR A 12 3.30 5.08 7.38
CA THR A 12 4.10 5.97 6.53
C THR A 12 3.50 6.07 5.13
N GLN A 13 3.83 7.16 4.45
CA GLN A 13 3.81 7.21 3.00
C GLN A 13 5.26 7.37 2.54
N ASP A 14 5.68 6.51 1.64
CA ASP A 14 7.04 6.37 1.17
C ASP A 14 7.06 6.91 -0.27
N ILE A 15 7.86 7.93 -0.55
CA ILE A 15 7.86 8.67 -1.82
C ILE A 15 9.25 8.59 -2.43
N PHE A 16 9.31 8.23 -3.70
CA PHE A 16 10.56 8.18 -4.46
C PHE A 16 10.41 8.87 -5.82
N LEU A 17 11.26 9.86 -6.07
CA LEU A 17 11.43 10.49 -7.37
C LEU A 17 12.58 9.81 -8.10
N TYR A 18 12.22 8.97 -9.06
CA TYR A 18 13.14 8.35 -10.01
C TYR A 18 13.55 9.35 -11.09
N ASP A 19 14.82 9.35 -11.47
CA ASP A 19 15.33 10.00 -12.67
C ASP A 19 16.24 9.03 -13.43
N SER A 20 15.87 8.69 -14.67
CA SER A 20 16.61 7.75 -15.52
C SER A 20 18.03 8.21 -15.88
N ASN A 21 18.35 9.49 -15.66
CA ASN A 21 19.69 10.01 -15.90
C ASN A 21 20.64 9.74 -14.72
N LEU A 22 20.13 9.26 -13.58
CA LEU A 22 20.90 9.02 -12.36
C LEU A 22 20.93 7.52 -12.04
N ASP A 23 21.95 7.11 -11.28
CA ASP A 23 21.89 5.83 -10.59
C ASP A 23 20.67 5.81 -9.64
N ILE A 24 19.98 4.68 -9.57
CA ILE A 24 18.70 4.58 -8.87
C ILE A 24 18.80 4.92 -7.37
N GLU A 25 19.96 4.65 -6.75
CA GLU A 25 20.25 5.02 -5.37
C GLU A 25 20.22 6.53 -5.12
N ASN A 26 20.49 7.34 -6.16
CA ASN A 26 20.53 8.80 -6.10
C ASN A 26 19.17 9.48 -6.31
N GLY A 27 18.10 8.72 -6.60
CA GLY A 27 16.76 9.29 -6.65
C GLY A 27 16.31 9.82 -5.28
N PHE A 28 15.53 10.90 -5.27
CA PHE A 28 15.13 11.56 -4.02
C PHE A 28 14.04 10.78 -3.30
N LYS A 29 14.20 10.63 -1.98
CA LYS A 29 13.36 9.79 -1.12
C LYS A 29 12.77 10.61 0.03
N LEU A 30 11.48 10.45 0.30
CA LEU A 30 10.82 10.98 1.50
C LEU A 30 10.04 9.85 2.18
N VAL A 31 10.27 9.66 3.48
CA VAL A 31 9.46 8.76 4.32
C VAL A 31 8.71 9.64 5.31
N LEU A 32 7.42 9.83 5.07
CA LEU A 32 6.58 10.78 5.79
C LEU A 32 5.44 10.04 6.53
N PRO A 33 4.76 10.65 7.51
CA PRO A 33 3.56 10.06 8.08
C PRO A 33 2.52 9.78 7.00
N SER A 34 1.84 8.63 7.06
CA SER A 34 0.74 8.35 6.15
C SER A 34 -0.36 9.41 6.27
N PRO A 35 -1.17 9.63 5.22
CA PRO A 35 -2.32 10.53 5.28
C PRO A 35 -3.27 10.20 6.45
N THR A 36 -3.50 8.91 6.73
CA THR A 36 -4.33 8.48 7.87
C THR A 36 -3.73 8.92 9.22
N MET A 37 -2.40 8.84 9.36
CA MET A 37 -1.68 9.33 10.54
C MET A 37 -1.68 10.86 10.64
N MET A 38 -1.67 11.59 9.52
CA MET A 38 -1.80 13.05 9.50
C MET A 38 -3.16 13.49 10.05
N ILE A 39 -4.25 12.88 9.57
CA ILE A 39 -5.61 13.12 10.07
C ILE A 39 -5.73 12.72 11.54
N HIS A 40 -5.22 11.55 11.91
CA HIS A 40 -5.19 11.09 13.30
C HIS A 40 -4.55 12.14 14.23
N ARG A 41 -3.36 12.64 13.88
CA ARG A 41 -2.65 13.63 14.70
C ARG A 41 -3.41 14.94 14.80
N ARG A 42 -4.00 15.42 13.69
CA ARG A 42 -4.76 16.68 13.68
C ARG A 42 -6.02 16.57 14.54
N LEU A 43 -6.76 15.47 14.42
CA LEU A 43 -7.92 15.20 15.27
C LEU A 43 -7.50 15.10 16.75
N LYS A 44 -6.46 14.33 17.07
CA LYS A 44 -5.95 14.24 18.46
C LYS A 44 -5.57 15.60 19.04
N GLN A 45 -4.93 16.44 18.23
CA GLN A 45 -4.62 17.81 18.62
C GLN A 45 -5.88 18.64 18.82
N MET A 46 -6.93 18.44 18.05
CA MET A 46 -8.16 19.23 18.17
C MET A 46 -9.11 18.73 19.28
N LEU A 47 -8.95 17.49 19.76
CA LEU A 47 -9.91 16.85 20.68
C LEU A 47 -10.15 17.67 21.96
N HIS A 48 -9.13 18.37 22.46
CA HIS A 48 -9.21 19.19 23.66
C HIS A 48 -10.09 20.44 23.52
N THR A 49 -10.29 20.95 22.29
CA THR A 49 -11.13 22.13 22.06
C THR A 49 -12.61 21.79 22.03
N GLN A 50 -12.96 20.50 21.90
CA GLN A 50 -14.34 20.00 21.72
C GLN A 50 -15.11 20.73 20.60
N ALA A 51 -14.39 21.29 19.63
CA ALA A 51 -15.00 21.99 18.52
C ALA A 51 -15.61 20.99 17.52
N PRO A 52 -16.81 21.29 16.97
CA PRO A 52 -17.38 20.52 15.86
C PRO A 52 -16.43 20.47 14.66
N ILE A 53 -16.47 19.36 13.93
CA ILE A 53 -15.63 19.14 12.75
C ILE A 53 -16.45 18.75 11.52
N LEU A 54 -15.99 19.18 10.36
CA LEU A 54 -16.47 18.73 9.05
C LEU A 54 -15.35 17.91 8.38
N LEU A 55 -15.65 16.70 7.94
CA LEU A 55 -14.76 15.86 7.15
C LEU A 55 -15.31 15.77 5.72
N ILE A 56 -14.50 16.17 4.74
CA ILE A 56 -14.84 16.12 3.31
C ILE A 56 -13.75 15.35 2.55
N GLY A 57 -13.90 15.22 1.23
CA GLY A 57 -12.91 14.55 0.38
C GLY A 57 -13.34 13.11 0.07
N HIS A 58 -12.38 12.21 0.07
CA HIS A 58 -12.53 10.85 -0.43
C HIS A 58 -12.22 9.79 0.63
N GLN A 59 -12.53 8.53 0.29
CA GLN A 59 -12.20 7.38 1.12
C GLN A 59 -10.68 7.31 1.37
N MET A 60 -10.31 7.07 2.62
CA MET A 60 -8.95 6.71 3.01
C MET A 60 -8.91 5.28 3.54
N GLY A 61 -7.70 4.79 3.77
CA GLY A 61 -7.52 3.57 4.56
C GLY A 61 -8.12 3.71 5.96
N GLY A 62 -8.69 2.62 6.45
CA GLY A 62 -9.06 2.50 7.86
C GLY A 62 -7.84 2.58 8.79
N GLY A 63 -8.08 2.42 10.09
CA GLY A 63 -7.03 2.48 11.11
C GLY A 63 -6.89 3.88 11.73
N PRO A 64 -5.71 4.51 11.74
CA PRO A 64 -5.45 5.70 12.56
C PRO A 64 -6.46 6.85 12.44
N SER A 65 -6.84 7.22 11.22
CA SER A 65 -7.85 8.26 10.97
C SER A 65 -9.21 7.84 11.52
N ALA A 66 -9.68 6.64 11.17
CA ALA A 66 -10.95 6.08 11.64
C ALA A 66 -11.03 6.02 13.17
N TRP A 67 -9.99 5.52 13.85
CA TRP A 67 -9.95 5.47 15.32
C TRP A 67 -10.04 6.85 15.97
N ALA A 68 -9.42 7.87 15.36
CA ALA A 68 -9.51 9.23 15.86
C ALA A 68 -10.91 9.82 15.66
N ILE A 69 -11.57 9.53 14.53
CA ILE A 69 -12.94 9.96 14.25
C ILE A 69 -13.92 9.29 15.22
N GLU A 70 -13.79 7.98 15.45
CA GLU A 70 -14.60 7.24 16.42
C GLU A 70 -14.41 7.75 17.86
N GLU A 71 -13.21 8.23 18.21
CA GLU A 71 -12.96 8.85 19.51
C GLU A 71 -13.67 10.20 19.65
N TYR A 72 -13.72 11.02 18.58
CA TYR A 72 -14.55 12.22 18.55
C TYR A 72 -16.03 11.90 18.76
N ALA A 73 -16.52 10.87 18.07
CA ALA A 73 -17.92 10.43 18.17
C ALA A 73 -18.24 9.97 19.60
N ARG A 74 -17.36 9.16 20.20
CA ARG A 74 -17.51 8.73 21.61
C ARG A 74 -17.44 9.88 22.61
N ALA A 75 -16.72 10.96 22.29
CA ALA A 75 -16.69 12.17 23.10
C ALA A 75 -17.95 13.04 22.95
N GLY A 76 -18.90 12.67 22.08
CA GLY A 76 -20.13 13.43 21.82
C GLY A 76 -19.90 14.75 21.09
N ILE A 77 -18.73 14.92 20.46
CA ILE A 77 -18.41 16.12 19.68
C ILE A 77 -19.14 16.01 18.34
N PRO A 78 -19.85 17.06 17.85
CA PRO A 78 -20.54 16.97 16.58
C PRO A 78 -19.58 16.77 15.40
N ILE A 79 -19.82 15.73 14.61
CA ILE A 79 -19.07 15.39 13.40
C ILE A 79 -20.04 15.44 12.21
N TYR A 80 -19.62 16.15 11.16
CA TYR A 80 -20.30 16.18 9.88
C TYR A 80 -19.39 15.55 8.83
N MET A 81 -19.94 14.70 7.95
CA MET A 81 -19.17 14.08 6.86
C MET A 81 -19.95 14.11 5.55
N THR A 82 -19.26 14.34 4.43
CA THR A 82 -19.85 14.00 3.12
C THR A 82 -19.88 12.49 2.94
N SER A 83 -20.71 11.98 2.00
CA SER A 83 -20.83 10.54 1.74
C SER A 83 -19.49 9.88 1.45
N ASP A 84 -18.67 10.53 0.61
CA ASP A 84 -17.41 9.96 0.11
C ASP A 84 -16.33 9.95 1.20
N ALA A 85 -16.35 10.93 2.11
CA ALA A 85 -15.48 10.91 3.28
C ALA A 85 -15.89 9.81 4.27
N ALA A 86 -17.20 9.59 4.42
CA ALA A 86 -17.77 8.65 5.39
C ALA A 86 -17.45 7.18 5.09
N THR A 87 -17.23 6.82 3.82
CA THR A 87 -16.80 5.46 3.45
C THR A 87 -15.41 5.09 3.98
N THR A 88 -14.64 6.06 4.49
CA THR A 88 -13.41 5.78 5.28
C THR A 88 -13.71 4.95 6.54
N LEU A 89 -14.91 5.09 7.11
CA LEU A 89 -15.34 4.37 8.31
C LEU A 89 -16.09 3.10 7.96
N ASN A 90 -17.03 3.20 7.01
CA ASN A 90 -17.82 2.07 6.55
C ASN A 90 -18.47 2.37 5.20
N ASP A 91 -18.47 1.39 4.28
CA ASP A 91 -19.18 1.51 3.00
C ASP A 91 -20.71 1.60 3.18
N GLU A 92 -21.26 1.10 4.29
CA GLU A 92 -22.66 1.26 4.66
C GLU A 92 -22.86 2.51 5.52
N LEU A 93 -23.35 3.60 4.91
CA LEU A 93 -23.51 4.91 5.57
C LEU A 93 -24.43 4.88 6.80
N ASP A 94 -25.43 4.01 6.84
CA ASP A 94 -26.30 3.82 8.02
C ASP A 94 -25.48 3.39 9.26
N LYS A 95 -24.41 2.60 9.07
CA LYS A 95 -23.50 2.22 10.17
C LYS A 95 -22.66 3.41 10.63
N VAL A 96 -22.31 4.32 9.72
CA VAL A 96 -21.62 5.57 10.07
C VAL A 96 -22.54 6.49 10.86
N GLU A 97 -23.79 6.65 10.44
CA GLU A 97 -24.80 7.43 11.18
C GLU A 97 -25.09 6.86 12.57
N ALA A 98 -25.06 5.54 12.72
CA ALA A 98 -25.21 4.86 14.02
C ALA A 98 -24.09 5.20 15.01
N LEU A 99 -22.94 5.70 14.55
CA LEU A 99 -21.87 6.24 15.40
C LEU A 99 -22.15 7.67 15.91
N GLY A 100 -23.28 8.27 15.52
CA GLY A 100 -23.63 9.66 15.87
C GLY A 100 -23.03 10.70 14.92
N ILE A 101 -22.53 10.27 13.76
CA ILE A 101 -21.97 11.12 12.72
C ILE A 101 -23.09 11.58 11.78
N ARG A 102 -23.16 12.88 11.48
CA ARG A 102 -24.16 13.40 10.54
C ARG A 102 -23.60 13.41 9.13
N ILE A 103 -24.21 12.61 8.24
CA ILE A 103 -23.94 12.69 6.82
C ILE A 103 -24.61 13.95 6.26
N VAL A 104 -23.87 14.73 5.47
CA VAL A 104 -24.32 15.99 4.87
C VAL A 104 -24.11 15.98 3.36
N SER A 105 -24.98 16.69 2.65
CA SER A 105 -24.79 16.97 1.22
C SER A 105 -23.60 17.92 0.98
N GLU A 106 -23.10 17.96 -0.26
CA GLU A 106 -22.04 18.90 -0.66
C GLU A 106 -22.43 20.37 -0.42
N ASP A 107 -23.70 20.75 -0.65
CA ASP A 107 -24.19 22.11 -0.41
C ASP A 107 -24.23 22.46 1.08
N GLU A 108 -24.63 21.51 1.93
CA GLU A 108 -24.56 21.65 3.38
C GLU A 108 -23.11 21.73 3.86
N ALA A 109 -22.22 20.89 3.33
CA ALA A 109 -20.79 20.89 3.63
C ALA A 109 -20.15 22.24 3.27
N ALA A 110 -20.46 22.81 2.10
CA ALA A 110 -19.99 24.13 1.69
C ALA A 110 -20.44 25.24 2.66
N SER A 111 -21.68 25.15 3.16
CA SER A 111 -22.23 26.09 4.14
C SER A 111 -21.59 25.93 5.54
N LEU A 112 -21.27 24.70 5.94
CA LEU A 112 -20.62 24.36 7.21
C LEU A 112 -19.13 24.72 7.21
N LYS A 113 -18.44 24.56 6.09
CA LYS A 113 -17.02 24.88 5.91
C LYS A 113 -16.66 26.32 6.28
N LEU A 114 -17.63 27.24 6.19
CA LEU A 114 -17.48 28.65 6.59
C LEU A 114 -17.58 28.88 8.11
N LYS A 115 -18.00 27.87 8.88
CA LYS A 115 -18.37 28.00 10.29
C LYS A 115 -17.59 27.08 11.22
N ILE A 116 -17.13 25.94 10.73
CA ILE A 116 -16.48 24.90 11.52
C ILE A 116 -15.21 24.41 10.86
N GLU A 117 -14.30 23.86 11.68
CA GLU A 117 -13.02 23.36 11.21
C GLU A 117 -13.24 22.20 10.24
N THR A 118 -12.60 22.28 9.07
CA THR A 118 -12.77 21.31 7.98
C THR A 118 -11.48 20.59 7.71
N LEU A 119 -11.53 19.26 7.71
CA LEU A 119 -10.43 18.40 7.29
C LEU A 119 -10.81 17.70 5.99
N GLU A 120 -9.90 17.73 5.03
CA GLU A 120 -10.04 16.98 3.79
C GLU A 120 -9.35 15.61 3.94
N LEU A 121 -10.08 14.55 3.63
CA LEU A 121 -9.61 13.17 3.61
C LEU A 121 -9.19 12.82 2.17
N LYS A 122 -7.95 12.34 2.01
CA LYS A 122 -7.41 11.83 0.74
C LYS A 122 -6.10 11.10 1.02
N ASP A 123 -5.89 9.97 0.34
CA ASP A 123 -4.62 9.23 0.44
C ASP A 123 -3.53 9.81 -0.48
N PHE A 124 -3.91 10.59 -1.50
CA PHE A 124 -2.96 11.21 -2.42
C PHE A 124 -3.21 12.72 -2.54
N ASP A 125 -2.18 13.50 -2.20
CA ASP A 125 -2.15 14.96 -2.28
C ASP A 125 -0.95 15.42 -3.12
N PHE A 126 -1.13 15.47 -4.44
CA PHE A 126 -0.06 15.88 -5.36
C PHE A 126 0.40 17.32 -5.11
N GLU A 127 -0.50 18.22 -4.76
CA GLU A 127 -0.17 19.63 -4.52
C GLU A 127 0.77 19.76 -3.32
N LEU A 128 0.48 19.05 -2.22
CA LEU A 128 1.34 19.03 -1.05
C LEU A 128 2.72 18.44 -1.37
N ILE A 129 2.76 17.31 -2.07
CA ILE A 129 4.02 16.66 -2.47
C ILE A 129 4.83 17.59 -3.38
N SER A 130 4.21 18.14 -4.43
CA SER A 130 4.85 19.08 -5.35
C SER A 130 5.38 20.32 -4.63
N LYS A 131 4.62 20.85 -3.67
CA LYS A 131 5.09 21.97 -2.84
C LYS A 131 6.33 21.56 -2.04
N THR A 132 6.31 20.40 -1.38
CA THR A 132 7.46 19.91 -0.60
C THR A 132 8.71 19.79 -1.46
N PHE A 133 8.63 19.17 -2.64
CA PHE A 133 9.78 19.09 -3.56
C PHE A 133 10.23 20.47 -4.04
N SER A 134 9.30 21.36 -4.37
CA SER A 134 9.59 22.73 -4.81
C SER A 134 10.30 23.55 -3.73
N ASP A 135 9.97 23.37 -2.45
CA ASP A 135 10.64 24.05 -1.33
C ASP A 135 12.13 23.66 -1.23
N TYR A 136 12.51 22.50 -1.78
CA TYR A 136 13.91 22.04 -1.94
C TYR A 136 14.50 22.32 -3.33
N GLY A 137 13.79 23.04 -4.19
CA GLY A 137 14.26 23.38 -5.54
C GLY A 137 14.10 22.27 -6.59
N VAL A 138 13.31 21.24 -6.30
CA VAL A 138 13.03 20.14 -7.23
C VAL A 138 11.66 20.32 -7.87
N SER A 139 11.62 20.41 -9.20
CA SER A 139 10.37 20.51 -9.98
C SER A 139 9.78 19.14 -10.28
N LEU A 140 8.44 19.03 -10.21
CA LEU A 140 7.66 17.87 -10.63
C LEU A 140 6.81 18.13 -11.89
N ASN A 141 7.10 19.20 -12.63
CA ASN A 141 6.33 19.57 -13.83
C ASN A 141 6.71 18.76 -15.08
N ASP A 142 7.82 18.02 -15.05
CA ASP A 142 8.41 17.24 -16.15
C ASP A 142 8.35 15.72 -15.89
N LEU A 143 7.39 15.27 -15.08
CA LEU A 143 7.14 13.85 -14.83
C LEU A 143 6.60 13.16 -16.08
N ALA A 144 7.14 11.97 -16.38
CA ALA A 144 6.61 11.07 -17.40
C ALA A 144 5.40 10.27 -16.88
N ALA A 145 5.39 9.94 -15.59
CA ALA A 145 4.27 9.28 -14.92
C ALA A 145 4.30 9.51 -13.41
N ILE A 146 3.16 9.29 -12.77
CA ILE A 146 3.00 9.17 -11.32
C ILE A 146 2.43 7.77 -11.04
N ALA A 147 2.96 7.09 -10.04
CA ALA A 147 2.49 5.78 -9.60
C ALA A 147 2.22 5.80 -8.09
N VAL A 148 1.00 5.41 -7.68
CA VAL A 148 0.57 5.45 -6.28
C VAL A 148 0.05 4.10 -5.83
N ALA A 149 0.57 3.57 -4.73
CA ALA A 149 0.03 2.37 -4.09
C ALA A 149 -0.80 2.71 -2.85
N VAL A 150 -1.94 2.04 -2.71
CA VAL A 150 -2.74 1.98 -1.47
C VAL A 150 -3.23 0.55 -1.27
N PHE A 151 -3.48 0.17 -0.03
CA PHE A 151 -4.06 -1.13 0.30
C PHE A 151 -5.59 -1.10 0.20
N ASP A 152 -6.19 -1.79 -0.78
CA ASP A 152 -7.63 -1.76 -1.04
C ASP A 152 -8.26 -3.15 -0.84
N HIS A 153 -9.20 -3.29 0.09
CA HIS A 153 -9.95 -4.54 0.26
C HIS A 153 -10.97 -4.77 -0.85
N GLY A 154 -11.32 -3.71 -1.58
CA GLY A 154 -12.47 -3.65 -2.44
C GLY A 154 -13.79 -3.47 -1.67
N ASN A 155 -14.84 -3.12 -2.38
CA ASN A 155 -16.17 -2.84 -1.84
C ASN A 155 -17.03 -4.11 -1.90
N ALA A 156 -16.98 -4.87 -0.80
CA ALA A 156 -17.75 -6.09 -0.68
C ALA A 156 -19.26 -5.79 -0.65
N PRO A 157 -20.11 -6.57 -1.35
CA PRO A 157 -21.56 -6.43 -1.22
C PRO A 157 -22.02 -6.65 0.23
N ALA A 158 -23.14 -6.02 0.59
CA ALA A 158 -23.71 -6.17 1.93
C ALA A 158 -23.89 -7.64 2.33
N GLY A 159 -23.38 -8.00 3.52
CA GLY A 159 -23.40 -9.36 4.05
C GLY A 159 -22.23 -10.25 3.62
N VAL A 160 -21.36 -9.79 2.73
CA VAL A 160 -20.09 -10.46 2.38
C VAL A 160 -18.98 -9.89 3.26
N SER A 161 -18.04 -10.73 3.70
CA SER A 161 -16.88 -10.25 4.46
C SER A 161 -15.86 -9.61 3.52
N ASP A 162 -15.38 -8.40 3.86
CA ASP A 162 -14.30 -7.72 3.13
C ASP A 162 -13.03 -8.58 3.00
N ARG A 163 -12.75 -9.40 4.03
CA ARG A 163 -11.63 -10.35 4.05
C ARG A 163 -11.75 -11.42 2.96
N GLN A 164 -12.93 -12.01 2.85
CA GLN A 164 -13.22 -13.00 1.80
C GLN A 164 -13.23 -12.34 0.42
N PHE A 165 -13.90 -11.19 0.30
CA PHE A 165 -14.01 -10.46 -0.97
C PHE A 165 -12.63 -10.10 -1.53
N ARG A 166 -11.72 -9.65 -0.66
CA ARG A 166 -10.32 -9.40 -1.03
C ARG A 166 -9.64 -10.66 -1.58
N PHE A 167 -9.81 -11.81 -0.94
CA PHE A 167 -9.17 -13.05 -1.37
C PHE A 167 -9.76 -13.62 -2.65
N ASP A 168 -11.06 -13.48 -2.86
CA ASP A 168 -11.71 -13.83 -4.12
C ASP A 168 -11.18 -12.96 -5.27
N TYR A 169 -10.98 -11.66 -5.02
CA TYR A 169 -10.37 -10.75 -5.99
C TYR A 169 -8.91 -11.10 -6.29
N LEU A 170 -8.10 -11.40 -5.26
CA LEU A 170 -6.71 -11.84 -5.46
C LEU A 170 -6.66 -13.12 -6.31
N ASP A 171 -7.54 -14.09 -6.04
CA ASP A 171 -7.63 -15.35 -6.80
C ASP A 171 -8.01 -15.11 -8.26
N GLU A 172 -9.03 -14.28 -8.51
CA GLU A 172 -9.45 -13.90 -9.87
C GLU A 172 -8.29 -13.25 -10.65
N ARG A 173 -7.61 -12.27 -10.05
CA ARG A 173 -6.52 -11.54 -10.70
C ARG A 173 -5.33 -12.43 -11.00
N ILE A 174 -4.89 -13.25 -10.04
CA ILE A 174 -3.75 -14.16 -10.23
C ILE A 174 -4.06 -15.21 -11.32
N LYS A 175 -5.29 -15.71 -11.38
CA LYS A 175 -5.72 -16.64 -12.44
C LYS A 175 -5.80 -15.98 -13.82
N ALA A 176 -6.20 -14.71 -13.88
CA ALA A 176 -6.26 -13.97 -15.14
C ALA A 176 -4.84 -13.63 -15.65
N GLU A 177 -3.96 -13.19 -14.76
CA GLU A 177 -2.60 -12.80 -15.07
C GLU A 177 -1.70 -13.08 -13.85
N ASN A 178 -0.87 -14.11 -13.94
CA ASN A 178 -0.04 -14.54 -12.83
C ASN A 178 1.24 -13.70 -12.67
N SER A 179 1.07 -12.42 -12.32
CA SER A 179 2.15 -11.46 -12.05
C SER A 179 1.80 -10.60 -10.84
N LEU A 180 2.82 -10.09 -10.14
CA LEU A 180 2.61 -9.06 -9.11
C LEU A 180 2.12 -7.74 -9.72
N SER A 181 2.49 -7.45 -10.97
CA SER A 181 2.04 -6.25 -11.69
C SER A 181 0.60 -6.34 -12.18
N ALA A 182 -0.03 -7.53 -12.12
CA ALA A 182 -1.45 -7.71 -12.47
C ALA A 182 -2.41 -6.92 -11.56
N PHE A 183 -1.89 -6.34 -10.48
CA PHE A 183 -2.60 -5.49 -9.53
C PHE A 183 -2.38 -3.99 -9.77
N ALA A 184 -1.66 -3.61 -10.83
CA ALA A 184 -1.48 -2.24 -11.26
C ALA A 184 -2.47 -1.87 -12.37
N TYR A 185 -2.96 -0.64 -12.32
CA TYR A 185 -3.95 -0.10 -13.26
C TYR A 185 -3.57 1.32 -13.66
N LEU A 186 -3.78 1.65 -14.93
CA LEU A 186 -3.92 3.05 -15.32
C LEU A 186 -5.18 3.63 -14.67
N SER A 187 -5.19 4.93 -14.40
CA SER A 187 -6.33 5.61 -13.77
C SER A 187 -7.66 5.41 -14.49
N SER A 188 -7.63 5.19 -15.81
CA SER A 188 -8.80 4.88 -16.65
C SER A 188 -9.39 3.49 -16.44
N ASP A 189 -8.59 2.55 -15.93
CA ASP A 189 -8.89 1.11 -15.96
C ASP A 189 -9.10 0.52 -14.55
N VAL A 190 -9.13 1.37 -13.52
CA VAL A 190 -9.34 0.95 -12.13
C VAL A 190 -10.72 0.28 -11.98
N PRO A 191 -10.79 -0.98 -11.49
CA PRO A 191 -12.05 -1.68 -11.34
C PRO A 191 -13.03 -0.94 -10.41
N LYS A 192 -14.32 -0.97 -10.76
CA LYS A 192 -15.40 -0.36 -9.96
C LYS A 192 -15.62 -0.99 -8.58
N ILE A 193 -14.91 -2.05 -8.26
CA ILE A 193 -14.92 -2.65 -6.93
C ILE A 193 -13.78 -2.12 -6.05
N MET A 194 -12.74 -1.53 -6.62
CA MET A 194 -11.59 -0.97 -5.90
C MET A 194 -11.85 0.51 -5.57
N THR A 195 -12.62 0.77 -4.50
CA THR A 195 -13.07 2.12 -4.13
C THR A 195 -11.94 3.01 -3.59
N ARG A 196 -10.96 2.44 -2.88
CA ARG A 196 -9.82 3.20 -2.36
C ARG A 196 -8.82 3.55 -3.46
N LEU A 197 -8.55 2.63 -4.40
CA LEU A 197 -7.75 2.94 -5.59
C LEU A 197 -8.41 4.04 -6.43
N ARG A 198 -9.74 4.00 -6.60
CA ARG A 198 -10.47 5.10 -7.27
C ARG A 198 -10.42 6.39 -6.49
N SER A 199 -10.47 6.35 -5.16
CA SER A 199 -10.33 7.56 -4.33
C SER A 199 -8.99 8.26 -4.55
N VAL A 200 -7.91 7.52 -4.81
CA VAL A 200 -6.62 8.09 -5.24
C VAL A 200 -6.73 8.77 -6.61
N VAL A 201 -7.43 8.15 -7.57
CA VAL A 201 -7.65 8.74 -8.91
C VAL A 201 -8.49 10.01 -8.81
N ASP A 202 -9.57 9.99 -8.03
CA ASP A 202 -10.48 11.11 -7.86
C ASP A 202 -9.78 12.27 -7.14
N SER A 203 -8.97 11.98 -6.12
CA SER A 203 -8.22 13.00 -5.37
C SER A 203 -7.02 13.57 -6.12
N ALA A 204 -6.51 12.87 -7.15
CA ALA A 204 -5.39 13.33 -7.96
C ALA A 204 -5.71 14.61 -8.77
N GLY A 205 -6.99 14.82 -9.10
CA GLY A 205 -7.42 15.95 -9.92
C GLY A 205 -6.73 15.97 -11.29
N LYS A 206 -6.26 17.14 -11.72
CA LYS A 206 -5.54 17.30 -12.99
C LYS A 206 -4.03 17.13 -12.76
N LEU A 207 -3.48 16.03 -13.28
CA LEU A 207 -2.06 15.75 -13.27
C LEU A 207 -1.39 16.16 -14.60
N PRO A 208 -0.08 16.47 -14.58
CA PRO A 208 0.68 16.80 -15.80
C PRO A 208 1.05 15.57 -16.64
N CYS A 209 0.77 14.36 -16.15
CA CYS A 209 1.19 13.09 -16.74
C CYS A 209 0.19 11.96 -16.37
N PRO A 210 0.29 10.78 -16.99
CA PRO A 210 -0.49 9.60 -16.61
C PRO A 210 -0.30 9.20 -15.15
N LEU A 211 -1.38 8.66 -14.57
CA LEU A 211 -1.40 8.09 -13.22
C LEU A 211 -1.62 6.59 -13.30
N MET A 212 -0.73 5.84 -12.65
CA MET A 212 -0.90 4.44 -12.30
C MET A 212 -1.28 4.32 -10.82
N VAL A 213 -2.20 3.40 -10.50
CA VAL A 213 -2.49 2.99 -9.12
C VAL A 213 -2.29 1.49 -8.95
N MET A 214 -1.88 1.05 -7.76
CA MET A 214 -1.59 -0.36 -7.47
C MET A 214 -1.91 -0.72 -6.01
N ASP A 215 -2.10 -2.01 -5.72
CA ASP A 215 -2.09 -2.49 -4.34
C ASP A 215 -0.68 -2.44 -3.72
N THR A 216 -0.55 -1.86 -2.52
CA THR A 216 0.71 -1.80 -1.74
C THR A 216 1.35 -3.17 -1.51
N ALA A 217 0.57 -4.21 -1.28
CA ALA A 217 1.13 -5.51 -0.93
C ALA A 217 1.95 -6.16 -2.06
N PRO A 218 1.42 -6.33 -3.29
CA PRO A 218 2.22 -6.79 -4.41
C PRO A 218 3.33 -5.80 -4.79
N ALA A 219 3.14 -4.48 -4.61
CA ALA A 219 4.20 -3.49 -4.85
C ALA A 219 5.41 -3.71 -3.94
N ALA A 220 5.20 -3.85 -2.62
CA ALA A 220 6.29 -4.09 -1.66
C ALA A 220 7.03 -5.41 -1.93
N VAL A 221 6.31 -6.45 -2.33
CA VAL A 221 6.89 -7.76 -2.67
C VAL A 221 7.68 -7.69 -3.97
N LEU A 222 7.14 -7.04 -5.01
CA LEU A 222 7.80 -6.86 -6.30
C LEU A 222 9.09 -6.05 -6.12
N GLY A 223 9.05 -4.96 -5.38
CA GLY A 223 10.23 -4.16 -5.07
C GLY A 223 11.31 -4.93 -4.32
N ALA A 224 10.93 -5.77 -3.35
CA ALA A 224 11.87 -6.61 -2.62
C ALA A 224 12.61 -7.64 -3.51
N THR A 225 12.10 -7.92 -4.72
CA THR A 225 12.78 -8.81 -5.68
C THR A 225 14.05 -8.20 -6.28
N PHE A 226 14.19 -6.87 -6.26
CA PHE A 226 15.34 -6.13 -6.80
C PHE A 226 16.52 -6.01 -5.84
N ASP A 227 16.41 -6.58 -4.64
CA ASP A 227 17.60 -6.80 -3.81
C ASP A 227 18.54 -7.78 -4.52
N SER A 228 19.84 -7.47 -4.57
CA SER A 228 20.81 -8.20 -5.37
C SER A 228 20.92 -9.69 -4.99
N GLN A 229 20.79 -10.02 -3.71
CA GLN A 229 20.83 -11.42 -3.26
C GLN A 229 19.49 -12.12 -3.53
N VAL A 230 18.38 -11.40 -3.36
CA VAL A 230 17.04 -11.93 -3.67
C VAL A 230 16.88 -12.22 -5.16
N ALA A 231 17.36 -11.33 -6.03
CA ALA A 231 17.30 -11.43 -7.48
C ALA A 231 17.98 -12.69 -8.03
N THR A 232 19.02 -13.20 -7.36
CA THR A 232 19.72 -14.44 -7.78
C THR A 232 18.85 -15.70 -7.71
N ARG A 233 17.75 -15.67 -6.95
CA ARG A 233 16.89 -16.84 -6.72
C ARG A 233 15.68 -16.81 -7.66
N ARG A 234 15.45 -17.91 -8.37
CA ARG A 234 14.25 -18.08 -9.21
C ARG A 234 12.98 -18.36 -8.41
N ARG A 235 13.09 -19.17 -7.36
CA ARG A 235 12.00 -19.44 -6.40
C ARG A 235 12.35 -18.84 -5.06
N LYS A 236 11.38 -18.17 -4.42
CA LYS A 236 11.57 -17.51 -3.13
C LYS A 236 10.24 -17.28 -2.44
N ILE A 237 10.26 -17.23 -1.11
CA ILE A 237 9.15 -16.73 -0.31
C ILE A 237 9.54 -15.35 0.20
N ILE A 238 8.71 -14.35 -0.08
CA ILE A 238 8.88 -12.98 0.38
C ILE A 238 7.74 -12.64 1.31
N CYS A 239 8.05 -12.31 2.56
CA CYS A 239 7.13 -11.89 3.58
C CYS A 239 7.27 -10.39 3.85
N ASN A 240 6.21 -9.62 3.55
CA ASN A 240 6.08 -8.23 3.94
C ASN A 240 5.38 -8.15 5.30
N VAL A 241 6.13 -7.78 6.36
CA VAL A 241 5.58 -7.56 7.69
C VAL A 241 5.24 -6.08 7.85
N GLY A 242 4.05 -5.72 7.35
CA GLY A 242 3.52 -4.35 7.37
C GLY A 242 3.01 -3.92 8.74
N ASN A 243 2.70 -2.63 8.89
CA ASN A 243 2.17 -2.10 10.15
C ASN A 243 0.83 -2.72 10.55
N PHE A 244 -0.07 -2.90 9.58
CA PHE A 244 -1.43 -3.38 9.80
C PHE A 244 -1.70 -4.77 9.20
N HIS A 245 -1.12 -5.08 8.05
CA HIS A 245 -1.19 -6.40 7.40
C HIS A 245 0.20 -7.02 7.22
N THR A 246 0.27 -8.33 7.37
CA THR A 246 1.41 -9.16 7.02
C THR A 246 1.01 -10.08 5.89
N LEU A 247 1.76 -10.05 4.81
CA LEU A 247 1.53 -10.89 3.64
C LEU A 247 2.79 -11.67 3.32
N ALA A 248 2.63 -12.86 2.77
CA ALA A 248 3.74 -13.56 2.15
C ALA A 248 3.34 -14.12 0.80
N PHE A 249 4.20 -13.91 -0.19
CA PHE A 249 4.07 -14.49 -1.51
C PHE A 249 5.18 -15.52 -1.71
N ARG A 250 4.77 -16.69 -2.17
CA ARG A 250 5.66 -17.69 -2.72
C ARG A 250 5.72 -17.46 -4.23
N LEU A 251 6.91 -17.17 -4.72
CA LEU A 251 7.17 -16.86 -6.13
C LEU A 251 7.99 -17.98 -6.75
N GLY A 252 7.65 -18.35 -7.99
CA GLY A 252 8.43 -19.26 -8.82
C GLY A 252 8.56 -18.81 -10.27
N GLU A 253 9.05 -19.69 -11.14
CA GLU A 253 9.39 -19.32 -12.53
C GLU A 253 8.17 -18.86 -13.36
N LYS A 254 6.96 -19.24 -12.96
CA LYS A 254 5.70 -18.91 -13.65
C LYS A 254 4.90 -17.79 -12.96
N GLY A 255 5.47 -17.13 -11.96
CA GLY A 255 4.78 -16.10 -11.17
C GLY A 255 4.47 -16.55 -9.74
N ILE A 256 3.29 -16.21 -9.26
CA ILE A 256 2.82 -16.49 -7.91
C ILE A 256 2.42 -17.97 -7.80
N GLU A 257 3.02 -18.67 -6.84
CA GLU A 257 2.75 -20.07 -6.50
C GLU A 257 1.83 -20.21 -5.29
N GLY A 258 1.78 -19.17 -4.45
CA GLY A 258 0.87 -19.08 -3.31
C GLY A 258 1.01 -17.76 -2.59
N VAL A 259 -0.02 -17.38 -1.85
CA VAL A 259 -0.06 -16.14 -1.06
C VAL A 259 -0.91 -16.33 0.18
N PHE A 260 -0.55 -15.68 1.28
CA PHE A 260 -1.47 -15.44 2.39
C PHE A 260 -1.40 -14.00 2.87
N GLU A 261 -2.45 -13.59 3.59
CA GLU A 261 -2.54 -12.28 4.22
C GLU A 261 -3.21 -12.40 5.59
N HIS A 262 -2.62 -11.73 6.57
CA HIS A 262 -3.10 -11.70 7.93
C HIS A 262 -3.02 -10.29 8.50
N HIS A 263 -3.87 -9.95 9.46
CA HIS A 263 -3.64 -8.75 10.29
C HIS A 263 -2.37 -8.92 11.11
N THR A 264 -1.43 -7.98 11.01
CA THR A 264 -0.16 -8.02 11.77
C THR A 264 -0.39 -7.95 13.28
N GLY A 265 -1.50 -7.36 13.72
CA GLY A 265 -1.87 -7.31 15.14
C GLY A 265 -2.20 -8.68 15.75
N GLU A 266 -2.56 -9.65 14.92
CA GLU A 266 -3.09 -10.97 15.33
C GLU A 266 -2.06 -12.10 15.18
N ILE A 267 -0.82 -11.78 14.76
CA ILE A 267 0.27 -12.75 14.61
C ILE A 267 1.50 -12.39 15.43
N ASP A 268 2.18 -13.43 15.90
CA ASP A 268 3.52 -13.38 16.47
C ASP A 268 4.50 -14.19 15.58
N LEU A 269 5.77 -14.26 16.00
CA LEU A 269 6.80 -14.97 15.25
C LEU A 269 6.46 -16.46 15.06
N ALA A 270 6.01 -17.15 16.12
CA ALA A 270 5.73 -18.58 16.05
C ALA A 270 4.59 -18.88 15.07
N LYS A 271 3.52 -18.08 15.11
CA LYS A 271 2.40 -18.18 14.18
C LYS A 271 2.85 -17.88 12.75
N LEU A 272 3.62 -16.80 12.54
CA LEU A 272 4.12 -16.43 11.22
C LEU A 272 5.01 -17.52 10.62
N GLU A 273 5.92 -18.11 11.39
CA GLU A 273 6.76 -19.21 10.91
C GLU A 273 5.96 -20.47 10.59
N SER A 274 4.93 -20.79 11.38
CA SER A 274 3.98 -21.87 11.08
C SER A 274 3.29 -21.64 9.73
N LEU A 275 2.76 -20.45 9.49
CA LEU A 275 2.12 -20.09 8.22
C LEU A 275 3.10 -20.15 7.04
N LEU A 276 4.33 -19.66 7.21
CA LEU A 276 5.38 -19.70 6.18
C LEU A 276 5.81 -21.13 5.83
N ARG A 277 5.91 -22.03 6.82
CA ARG A 277 6.18 -23.46 6.58
C ARG A 277 5.07 -24.11 5.77
N ARG A 278 3.82 -23.77 6.07
CA ARG A 278 2.65 -24.30 5.35
C ARG A 278 2.48 -23.69 3.96
N LEU A 279 2.90 -22.44 3.76
CA LEU A 279 3.01 -21.84 2.44
C LEU A 279 4.09 -22.56 1.60
N ALA A 280 5.21 -22.91 2.25
CA ALA A 280 6.33 -23.60 1.63
C ALA A 280 5.99 -25.06 1.26
N ASP A 281 5.31 -25.80 2.13
CA ASP A 281 4.93 -27.19 1.87
C ASP A 281 3.72 -27.35 0.92
N GLY A 282 3.02 -26.26 0.60
CA GLY A 282 1.82 -26.25 -0.25
C GLY A 282 0.54 -26.74 0.45
N SER A 283 0.55 -26.83 1.78
CA SER A 283 -0.57 -27.32 2.61
C SER A 283 -1.37 -26.22 3.29
N LEU A 284 -0.96 -24.95 3.15
CA LEU A 284 -1.70 -23.81 3.70
C LEU A 284 -3.07 -23.68 3.02
N LYS A 285 -4.13 -23.70 3.83
CA LYS A 285 -5.51 -23.53 3.38
C LYS A 285 -6.03 -22.15 3.78
N HIS A 286 -7.10 -21.74 3.13
CA HIS A 286 -7.76 -20.49 3.41
C HIS A 286 -8.21 -20.39 4.87
N GLU A 287 -8.81 -21.46 5.41
CA GLU A 287 -9.38 -21.50 6.77
C GLU A 287 -8.30 -21.33 7.84
N ASP A 288 -7.07 -21.78 7.58
CA ASP A 288 -5.95 -21.65 8.52
C ASP A 288 -5.57 -20.20 8.83
N VAL A 289 -5.95 -19.29 7.93
CA VAL A 289 -5.69 -17.86 8.05
C VAL A 289 -7.00 -17.13 8.36
N PHE A 290 -8.08 -17.46 7.65
CA PHE A 290 -9.36 -16.75 7.78
C PHE A 290 -10.03 -16.95 9.14
N ASP A 291 -10.02 -18.18 9.68
CA ASP A 291 -10.61 -18.50 10.99
C ASP A 291 -9.77 -17.94 12.13
N ASP A 292 -8.50 -17.61 11.87
CA ASP A 292 -7.56 -16.99 12.80
C ASP A 292 -7.52 -15.46 12.65
N MET A 293 -8.62 -14.85 12.21
CA MET A 293 -8.77 -13.40 12.01
C MET A 293 -7.91 -12.80 10.89
N GLY A 294 -7.23 -13.59 10.06
CA GLY A 294 -6.57 -13.14 8.83
C GLY A 294 -7.52 -13.03 7.64
N HIS A 295 -7.02 -12.69 6.46
CA HIS A 295 -7.84 -12.51 5.25
C HIS A 295 -7.98 -13.80 4.44
N GLY A 296 -6.93 -14.61 4.39
CA GLY A 296 -6.99 -15.92 3.74
C GLY A 296 -5.63 -16.40 3.22
N ALA A 297 -5.68 -17.53 2.50
CA ALA A 297 -4.55 -18.07 1.75
C ALA A 297 -5.01 -18.65 0.40
N LEU A 298 -4.12 -18.61 -0.59
CA LEU A 298 -4.29 -19.16 -1.94
C LEU A 298 -3.04 -19.97 -2.29
N MET A 299 -3.24 -21.15 -2.88
CA MET A 299 -2.18 -22.03 -3.36
C MET A 299 -2.43 -22.43 -4.81
N TYR A 300 -1.41 -22.32 -5.65
CA TYR A 300 -1.45 -22.63 -7.08
C TYR A 300 -0.47 -23.73 -7.49
N THR A 301 0.23 -24.33 -6.52
CA THR A 301 1.13 -25.45 -6.70
C THR A 301 1.09 -26.37 -5.49
N ASP A 302 1.26 -27.66 -5.72
CA ASP A 302 1.46 -28.71 -4.70
C ASP A 302 2.94 -29.06 -4.52
N GLU A 303 3.84 -28.42 -5.28
CA GLU A 303 5.27 -28.62 -5.12
C GLU A 303 5.74 -28.13 -3.74
N VAL A 304 6.66 -28.87 -3.14
CA VAL A 304 7.29 -28.44 -1.88
C VAL A 304 8.41 -27.44 -2.16
N PHE A 305 8.42 -26.34 -1.41
CA PHE A 305 9.53 -25.42 -1.30
C PHE A 305 10.39 -25.81 -0.10
N ASP A 306 11.58 -26.36 -0.36
CA ASP A 306 12.47 -26.83 0.70
C ASP A 306 13.24 -25.67 1.36
N PHE A 307 13.00 -25.47 2.66
CA PHE A 307 13.89 -24.67 3.51
C PHE A 307 15.21 -25.41 3.82
N GLY A 308 16.20 -24.66 4.31
CA GLY A 308 17.49 -25.23 4.72
C GLY A 308 18.53 -25.38 3.60
N LYS A 309 18.13 -25.31 2.32
CA LYS A 309 19.05 -25.59 1.18
C LYS A 309 19.97 -24.43 0.80
N ASN A 310 19.55 -23.19 1.05
CA ASN A 310 20.28 -21.97 0.66
C ASN A 310 20.70 -21.15 1.88
N ASP A 311 21.28 -19.96 1.68
CA ASP A 311 21.75 -19.08 2.77
C ASP A 311 20.62 -18.50 3.64
N PHE A 312 19.39 -18.51 3.14
CA PHE A 312 18.20 -18.01 3.84
C PHE A 312 16.96 -18.77 3.40
N ASP A 313 15.94 -18.80 4.24
CA ASP A 313 14.68 -19.51 4.02
C ASP A 313 13.60 -18.59 3.49
N VAL A 314 13.50 -17.39 4.08
CA VAL A 314 12.45 -16.40 3.78
C VAL A 314 13.07 -15.03 3.61
N VAL A 315 12.66 -14.32 2.56
CA VAL A 315 12.96 -12.89 2.39
C VAL A 315 11.96 -12.09 3.22
N VAL A 316 12.43 -11.15 4.02
CA VAL A 316 11.60 -10.33 4.90
C VAL A 316 11.74 -8.86 4.49
N THR A 317 10.61 -8.20 4.29
CA THR A 317 10.50 -6.75 4.08
C THR A 317 9.44 -6.16 5.01
N GLY A 318 9.26 -4.84 4.98
CA GLY A 318 8.26 -4.12 5.76
C GLY A 318 8.75 -3.59 7.12
N PRO A 319 8.06 -2.57 7.67
CA PRO A 319 8.49 -1.84 8.88
C PRO A 319 8.45 -2.69 10.17
N ARG A 320 7.63 -3.75 10.21
CA ARG A 320 7.51 -4.63 11.38
C ARG A 320 8.34 -5.92 11.25
N ARG A 321 9.32 -5.95 10.33
CA ARG A 321 10.29 -7.06 10.15
C ARG A 321 11.04 -7.44 11.42
N SER A 322 11.09 -6.57 12.42
CA SER A 322 11.62 -6.84 13.76
C SER A 322 10.97 -8.05 14.44
N MET A 323 9.79 -8.47 13.99
CA MET A 323 9.13 -9.72 14.41
C MET A 323 10.07 -10.93 14.30
N PHE A 324 10.97 -10.94 13.31
CA PHE A 324 11.96 -12.01 13.10
C PHE A 324 13.25 -11.89 13.92
N MET A 325 13.39 -10.93 14.83
CA MET A 325 14.64 -10.75 15.59
C MET A 325 14.81 -11.68 16.80
N ASN A 326 13.73 -12.31 17.29
CA ASN A 326 13.75 -13.08 18.53
C ASN A 326 13.87 -14.59 18.29
N ASN A 327 15.08 -15.07 17.95
CA ASN A 327 15.39 -16.49 17.72
C ASN A 327 14.44 -17.18 16.71
N PRO A 328 14.38 -16.71 15.46
CA PRO A 328 13.56 -17.34 14.43
C PRO A 328 14.08 -18.76 14.15
N GLU A 329 13.17 -19.71 13.95
CA GLU A 329 13.53 -21.05 13.47
C GLU A 329 13.84 -21.05 11.98
N LEU A 330 13.17 -20.19 11.21
CA LEU A 330 13.50 -19.90 9.82
C LEU A 330 14.67 -18.93 9.76
N ARG A 331 15.48 -18.99 8.70
CA ARG A 331 16.59 -18.06 8.49
C ARG A 331 16.11 -16.86 7.67
N PRO A 332 15.77 -15.71 8.27
CA PRO A 332 15.29 -14.55 7.52
C PRO A 332 16.45 -13.89 6.76
N TYR A 333 16.17 -13.40 5.56
CA TYR A 333 17.00 -12.45 4.85
C TYR A 333 16.25 -11.13 4.70
N TYR A 334 16.81 -10.06 5.26
CA TYR A 334 16.18 -8.75 5.22
C TYR A 334 16.51 -8.05 3.91
N SER A 335 15.52 -8.00 3.01
CA SER A 335 15.65 -7.35 1.69
C SER A 335 15.85 -5.84 1.86
N VAL A 336 16.83 -5.31 1.12
CA VAL A 336 17.19 -3.89 1.08
C VAL A 336 17.45 -3.48 -0.38
N PRO A 337 16.42 -3.51 -1.26
CA PRO A 337 16.59 -3.17 -2.67
C PRO A 337 17.19 -1.76 -2.78
N PHE A 338 18.29 -1.65 -3.53
CA PHE A 338 19.04 -0.39 -3.69
C PHE A 338 19.36 0.33 -2.36
N GLY A 339 19.59 -0.46 -1.30
CA GLY A 339 20.00 0.00 0.01
C GLY A 339 18.88 0.49 0.95
N ASP A 340 17.61 0.49 0.53
CA ASP A 340 16.52 1.04 1.33
C ASP A 340 15.24 0.18 1.29
N MET A 341 14.93 -0.45 2.42
CA MET A 341 13.72 -1.26 2.55
C MET A 341 12.43 -0.45 2.58
N MET A 342 12.45 0.77 3.16
CA MET A 342 11.22 1.56 3.27
C MET A 342 10.72 1.99 1.89
N ILE A 343 11.60 2.08 0.91
CA ILE A 343 11.29 2.45 -0.48
C ILE A 343 11.03 1.21 -1.36
N ALA A 344 11.02 -0.01 -0.80
CA ALA A 344 10.76 -1.22 -1.57
C ALA A 344 9.45 -1.14 -2.37
N GLY A 345 8.34 -0.70 -1.75
CA GLY A 345 7.06 -0.53 -2.46
C GLY A 345 7.15 0.40 -3.67
N CYS A 346 7.92 1.48 -3.56
CA CYS A 346 8.17 2.41 -4.66
C CYS A 346 8.95 1.77 -5.82
N PHE A 347 9.93 0.92 -5.55
CA PHE A 347 10.62 0.18 -6.61
C PHE A 347 9.69 -0.84 -7.29
N GLY A 348 8.77 -1.44 -6.53
CA GLY A 348 7.73 -2.29 -7.11
C GLY A 348 6.76 -1.52 -8.00
N LEU A 349 6.33 -0.33 -7.56
CA LEU A 349 5.54 0.59 -8.40
C LEU A 349 6.28 0.96 -9.69
N LEU A 350 7.58 1.24 -9.60
CA LEU A 350 8.40 1.56 -10.76
C LEU A 350 8.44 0.38 -11.75
N ALA A 351 8.68 -0.83 -11.27
CA ALA A 351 8.69 -2.04 -12.09
C ALA A 351 7.32 -2.34 -12.70
N ALA A 352 6.23 -2.19 -11.94
CA ALA A 352 4.88 -2.38 -12.47
C ALA A 352 4.53 -1.32 -13.54
N ALA A 353 4.99 -0.07 -13.37
CA ALA A 353 4.84 0.95 -14.40
C ALA A 353 5.55 0.59 -15.71
N ALA A 354 6.75 -0.01 -15.64
CA ALA A 354 7.45 -0.52 -16.81
C ALA A 354 6.67 -1.61 -17.55
N GLU A 355 5.97 -2.48 -16.82
CA GLU A 355 5.20 -3.57 -17.42
C GLU A 355 3.89 -3.10 -18.08
N ILE A 356 3.21 -2.09 -17.52
CA ILE A 356 1.91 -1.63 -18.03
C ILE A 356 1.98 -0.36 -18.90
N MET A 357 3.11 0.35 -18.91
CA MET A 357 3.41 1.48 -19.80
C MET A 357 4.68 1.17 -20.63
N PRO A 358 4.55 0.44 -21.75
CA PRO A 358 5.69 -0.09 -22.51
C PRO A 358 6.70 0.98 -22.97
N GLU A 359 6.27 2.22 -23.15
CA GLU A 359 7.15 3.35 -23.50
C GLU A 359 8.17 3.71 -22.41
N LEU A 360 7.94 3.28 -21.15
CA LEU A 360 8.83 3.53 -20.02
C LEU A 360 9.77 2.34 -19.73
N GLU A 361 9.50 1.18 -20.33
CA GLU A 361 10.10 -0.12 -20.00
C GLU A 361 11.63 -0.09 -20.05
N GLU A 362 12.20 0.32 -21.19
CA GLU A 362 13.64 0.28 -21.45
C GLU A 362 14.42 1.11 -20.42
N SER A 363 13.94 2.31 -20.12
CA SER A 363 14.60 3.21 -19.17
C SER A 363 14.53 2.66 -17.74
N ILE A 364 13.35 2.19 -17.33
CA ILE A 364 13.13 1.70 -15.97
C ILE A 364 13.93 0.42 -15.72
N PHE A 365 13.79 -0.61 -16.57
CA PHE A 365 14.52 -1.87 -16.36
C PHE A 365 16.01 -1.72 -16.63
N GLY A 366 16.43 -0.76 -17.46
CA GLY A 366 17.82 -0.32 -17.56
C GLY A 366 18.38 0.09 -16.19
N SER A 367 17.69 0.99 -15.48
CA SER A 367 18.11 1.44 -14.15
C SER A 367 17.96 0.37 -13.05
N LEU A 368 16.88 -0.42 -13.07
CA LEU A 368 16.66 -1.50 -12.09
C LEU A 368 17.66 -2.66 -12.25
N GLY A 369 18.23 -2.83 -13.45
CA GLY A 369 19.24 -3.84 -13.77
C GLY A 369 20.67 -3.48 -13.32
N GLY A 370 20.92 -2.22 -12.94
CA GLY A 370 22.21 -1.76 -12.40
C GLY A 370 22.55 -0.31 -12.78
N GLY A 371 23.36 0.34 -11.94
CA GLY A 371 23.79 1.73 -12.15
C GLY A 371 24.78 1.91 -13.31
N HIS A 372 24.80 3.12 -13.86
CA HIS A 372 25.77 3.56 -14.86
C HIS A 372 26.94 4.33 -14.24
N GLY A 373 26.91 4.58 -12.92
CA GLY A 373 27.95 5.32 -12.20
C GLY A 373 27.84 6.82 -12.39
N ILE A 374 26.64 7.33 -12.72
CA ILE A 374 26.41 8.75 -13.02
C ILE A 374 26.12 9.49 -11.73
N ALA A 375 26.96 10.49 -11.42
CA ALA A 375 26.75 11.32 -10.25
C ALA A 375 25.69 12.42 -10.51
N PRO A 376 25.00 12.91 -9.47
CA PRO A 376 23.95 13.93 -9.61
C PRO A 376 24.39 15.27 -10.24
N TRP A 377 25.69 15.55 -10.30
CA TRP A 377 26.24 16.77 -10.91
C TRP A 377 26.76 16.56 -12.34
N ASP A 378 26.69 15.32 -12.85
CA ASP A 378 27.11 14.99 -14.22
C ASP A 378 25.97 15.20 -15.25
N THR A 379 24.75 15.49 -14.76
CA THR A 379 23.51 15.64 -15.55
C THR A 379 23.06 17.08 -15.73
#